data_AF-A0A0J7JUT2-F1
#
_entry.id   AF-A0A0J7JUT2-F1
#
_cell.length_a   1.000
_cell.length_b   1.000
_cell.length_c   1.000
_cell.angle_alpha   90.00
_cell.angle_beta   90.00
_cell.angle_gamma   90.00
#
_symmetry.space_group_name_H-M   'P 1'
#
loop_
_entity.id
_entity.type
_entity.pdbx_description
1 polymer ?
#
loop_
_entity_poly.entity_id
_entity_poly.type
_entity_poly.pdbx_seq_one_letter_code
_entity_poly.pdbx_strand_id
1 'polypeptide(L)'
;MAGGRKSKAAAPAHPQKTLVLDNGAYTLKAGLVRGGAVDEPVIVPNCIARDRARKIYVGSDLEKCRDHGEIQFRRPVEKGFIVNWEAQKEIWDHEFFD
;
A
#
# COMPACT_ATOMS: atom_id res chain seq x y z
N MET A 1 -22.38 21.67 48.36
CA MET A 1 -21.03 21.34 47.84
C MET A 1 -21.19 20.75 46.45
N ALA A 2 -21.04 21.57 45.40
CA ALA A 2 -21.13 21.09 44.02
C ALA A 2 -19.83 20.35 43.66
N GLY A 3 -19.95 19.09 43.22
CA GLY A 3 -18.82 18.23 42.90
C GLY A 3 -17.96 18.79 41.78
N GLY A 4 -16.66 18.87 42.00
CA GLY A 4 -15.68 19.34 41.03
C GLY A 4 -15.70 18.49 39.75
N ARG A 5 -15.80 19.15 38.61
CA ARG A 5 -15.74 18.52 37.28
C ARG A 5 -14.33 17.94 37.11
N LYS A 6 -14.19 16.62 37.11
CA LYS A 6 -12.90 15.96 36.83
C LYS A 6 -12.44 16.35 35.43
N SER A 7 -11.20 16.85 35.32
CA SER A 7 -10.58 17.16 34.03
C SER A 7 -10.47 15.88 33.20
N LYS A 8 -10.84 15.98 31.92
CA LYS A 8 -10.73 14.87 30.96
C LYS A 8 -9.23 14.65 30.70
N ALA A 9 -8.76 13.41 30.78
CA ALA A 9 -7.37 13.08 30.45
C ALA A 9 -7.04 13.56 29.03
N ALA A 10 -5.84 14.11 28.85
CA ALA A 10 -5.36 14.55 27.55
C ALA A 10 -5.37 13.37 26.56
N ALA A 11 -5.77 13.63 25.32
CA ALA A 11 -5.71 12.63 24.27
C ALA A 11 -4.27 12.14 24.10
N PRO A 12 -4.05 10.84 23.81
CA PRO A 12 -2.72 10.35 23.49
C PRO A 12 -2.12 11.14 22.32
N ALA A 13 -0.81 11.39 22.40
CA ALA A 13 -0.10 12.10 21.34
C ALA A 13 -0.24 11.36 20.01
N HIS A 14 -0.46 12.10 18.93
CA HIS A 14 -0.55 11.52 17.58
C HIS A 14 0.79 10.88 17.17
N PRO A 15 0.76 9.81 16.36
CA PRO A 15 1.97 9.24 15.78
C PRO A 15 2.76 10.33 15.05
N GLN A 16 4.07 10.41 15.32
CA GLN A 16 4.94 11.39 14.66
C GLN A 16 5.30 10.99 13.22
N LYS A 17 5.03 9.72 12.86
CA LYS A 17 5.25 9.13 11.54
C LYS A 17 4.05 8.23 11.20
N THR A 18 3.40 8.52 10.07
CA THR A 18 2.22 7.80 9.60
C THR A 18 2.42 7.40 8.14
N LEU A 19 2.16 6.14 7.80
CA LEU A 19 2.05 5.70 6.41
C LEU A 19 0.62 5.97 5.93
N VAL A 20 0.50 6.70 4.83
CA VAL A 20 -0.75 6.86 4.09
C VAL A 20 -0.68 5.93 2.89
N LEU A 21 -1.70 5.09 2.72
CA LEU A 21 -1.80 4.11 1.64
C LEU A 21 -3.18 4.21 0.98
N ASP A 22 -3.18 4.52 -0.31
CA ASP A 22 -4.36 4.47 -1.18
C ASP A 22 -4.28 3.22 -2.07
N ASN A 23 -5.14 2.24 -1.78
CA ASN A 23 -5.21 0.98 -2.51
C ASN A 23 -6.10 1.12 -3.75
N GLY A 24 -5.48 1.41 -4.90
CA GLY A 24 -6.16 1.42 -6.20
C GLY A 24 -6.11 0.06 -6.90
N ALA A 25 -7.01 -0.14 -7.86
CA ALA A 25 -7.05 -1.39 -8.64
C ALA A 25 -5.85 -1.57 -9.58
N TYR A 26 -5.35 -0.46 -10.11
CA TYR A 26 -4.21 -0.46 -11.02
C TYR A 26 -2.89 -0.20 -10.29
N THR A 27 -2.89 0.76 -9.37
CA THR A 27 -1.71 1.22 -8.62
C THR A 27 -2.03 1.44 -7.14
N LEU A 28 -1.05 1.18 -6.29
CA LEU A 28 -0.98 1.71 -4.93
C LEU A 28 -0.33 3.09 -4.95
N LYS A 29 -0.80 4.00 -4.09
CA LYS A 29 -0.08 5.25 -3.79
C LYS A 29 0.26 5.23 -2.31
N ALA A 30 1.54 5.38 -1.99
CA ALA A 30 2.01 5.30 -0.61
C ALA A 30 2.95 6.46 -0.29
N GLY A 31 2.83 7.03 0.90
CA GLY A 31 3.67 8.13 1.34
C GLY A 31 3.72 8.25 2.86
N LEU A 32 4.80 8.83 3.38
CA LEU A 32 4.96 9.07 4.81
C LEU A 32 4.59 10.51 5.15
N VAL A 33 3.80 10.66 6.20
CA VAL A 33 3.53 11.95 6.85
C VAL A 33 4.36 12.01 8.11
N ARG A 34 5.25 13.01 8.21
CA ARG A 34 6.16 13.21 9.34
C ARG A 34 6.06 14.63 9.87
N GLY A 35 5.71 14.80 11.14
CA GLY A 35 5.68 16.12 11.77
C GLY A 35 4.85 17.19 11.02
N GLY A 36 3.81 16.78 10.29
CA GLY A 36 2.97 17.67 9.47
C GLY A 36 3.46 17.90 8.03
N ALA A 37 4.65 17.42 7.67
CA ALA A 37 5.13 17.38 6.29
C ALA A 37 4.64 16.13 5.57
N VAL A 38 4.34 16.27 4.28
CA VAL A 38 3.89 15.17 3.39
C VAL A 38 4.97 14.96 2.34
N ASP A 39 5.54 13.75 2.31
CA ASP A 39 6.48 13.34 1.26
C ASP A 39 5.73 13.09 -0.07
N GLU A 40 6.43 13.19 -1.20
CA GLU A 40 5.87 12.82 -2.51
C GLU A 40 5.50 11.32 -2.51
N PRO A 41 4.28 10.93 -2.91
CA PRO A 41 3.87 9.54 -2.86
C PRO A 41 4.59 8.71 -3.92
N VAL A 42 5.01 7.51 -3.54
CA VAL A 42 5.42 6.48 -4.49
C VAL A 42 4.18 5.89 -5.15
N ILE A 43 4.28 5.60 -6.45
CA ILE A 43 3.22 4.98 -7.24
C ILE A 43 3.70 3.59 -7.64
N VAL A 44 3.02 2.56 -7.16
CA VAL A 44 3.42 1.16 -7.35
C VAL A 44 2.35 0.42 -8.15
N PRO A 45 2.68 -0.40 -9.15
CA PRO A 45 1.72 -1.30 -9.79
C PRO A 45 1.04 -2.23 -8.77
N ASN A 46 -0.29 -2.24 -8.68
CA ASN A 46 -1.00 -3.19 -7.81
C ASN A 46 -1.27 -4.49 -8.57
N CYS A 47 -0.21 -5.24 -8.86
CA CYS A 47 -0.30 -6.52 -9.54
C CYS A 47 0.86 -7.47 -9.23
N ILE A 48 0.61 -8.76 -9.42
CA ILE A 48 1.63 -9.79 -9.61
C ILE A 48 1.60 -10.15 -11.09
N ALA A 49 2.75 -10.06 -11.75
CA ALA A 49 2.89 -10.38 -13.15
C ALA A 49 3.78 -11.60 -13.35
N ARG A 50 3.49 -12.39 -14.38
CA ARG A 50 4.31 -13.54 -14.77
C ARG A 50 4.59 -13.50 -16.25
N ASP A 51 5.85 -13.50 -16.63
CA ASP A 51 6.24 -13.52 -18.05
C ASP A 51 6.17 -14.94 -18.65
N ARG A 52 6.40 -15.03 -19.96
CA ARG A 52 6.44 -16.30 -20.70
C ARG A 52 7.53 -17.26 -20.21
N ALA A 53 8.61 -16.74 -19.64
CA ALA A 53 9.68 -17.53 -19.03
C ALA A 53 9.33 -17.96 -17.59
N ARG A 54 8.11 -17.67 -17.13
CA ARG A 54 7.57 -17.97 -15.80
C ARG A 54 8.24 -17.21 -14.66
N LYS A 55 8.99 -16.15 -14.96
CA LYS A 55 9.51 -15.26 -13.93
C LYS A 55 8.36 -14.42 -13.37
N ILE A 56 8.34 -14.29 -12.05
CA ILE A 56 7.32 -13.54 -11.30
C ILE A 56 7.88 -12.16 -10.97
N TYR A 57 7.04 -11.15 -11.12
CA TYR A 57 7.31 -9.76 -10.76
C TYR A 57 6.18 -9.30 -9.84
N VAL A 58 6.52 -8.81 -8.66
CA VAL A 58 5.56 -8.29 -7.67
C VAL A 58 5.70 -6.77 -7.64
N GLY A 59 4.59 -6.06 -7.82
CA GLY A 59 4.55 -4.61 -7.72
C GLY A 59 5.57 -3.89 -8.62
N SER A 60 6.47 -3.16 -7.99
CA SER A 60 7.57 -2.39 -8.57
C SER A 60 8.58 -3.25 -9.35
N ASP A 61 8.69 -4.55 -9.06
CA ASP A 61 9.56 -5.45 -9.83
C ASP A 61 9.17 -5.54 -11.30
N LEU A 62 7.92 -5.19 -11.64
CA LEU A 62 7.46 -5.16 -13.02
C LEU A 62 8.35 -4.27 -13.91
N GLU A 63 8.97 -3.22 -13.37
CA GLU A 63 9.91 -2.35 -14.10
C GLU A 63 11.15 -3.11 -14.61
N LYS A 64 11.50 -4.23 -13.98
CA LYS A 64 12.61 -5.10 -14.39
C LYS A 64 12.22 -6.01 -15.56
N CYS A 65 10.94 -6.08 -15.93
CA CYS A 65 10.45 -6.88 -17.05
C CYS A 65 10.81 -6.19 -18.38
N ARG A 66 11.59 -6.88 -19.22
CA ARG A 66 12.02 -6.33 -20.52
C ARG A 66 11.13 -6.77 -21.68
N ASP A 67 10.44 -7.89 -21.52
CA ASP A 67 9.60 -8.50 -22.56
C ASP A 67 8.18 -8.67 -22.01
N HIS A 68 7.27 -7.89 -22.55
CA HIS A 68 5.87 -7.87 -22.13
C HIS A 68 5.00 -8.82 -22.96
N GLY A 69 5.59 -9.59 -23.87
CA GLY A 69 4.88 -10.58 -24.67
C GLY A 69 4.29 -11.70 -23.78
N GLU A 70 2.99 -11.96 -23.96
CA GLU A 70 2.25 -13.01 -23.24
C GLU A 70 2.31 -12.90 -21.71
N ILE A 71 2.57 -11.70 -21.17
CA ILE A 71 2.60 -11.49 -19.73
C ILE A 71 1.21 -11.70 -19.11
N GLN A 72 1.15 -12.47 -18.04
CA GLN A 72 -0.06 -12.76 -17.29
C GLN A 72 -0.12 -11.87 -16.05
N PHE A 73 -1.19 -11.11 -15.89
CA PHE A 73 -1.41 -10.27 -14.72
C PHE A 73 -2.43 -10.90 -13.78
N ARG A 74 -2.10 -10.92 -12.49
CA ARG A 74 -3.05 -11.13 -11.40
C ARG A 74 -3.18 -9.82 -10.64
N ARG A 75 -4.40 -9.28 -10.58
CA ARG A 75 -4.73 -8.08 -9.80
C ARG A 75 -5.57 -8.48 -8.58
N PRO A 76 -5.29 -7.94 -7.39
CA PRO A 76 -6.05 -8.27 -6.20
C PRO A 76 -7.41 -7.55 -6.13
N VAL A 77 -7.62 -6.54 -6.98
CA VAL A 77 -8.81 -5.69 -6.97
C VAL A 77 -9.58 -5.80 -8.28
N GLU A 78 -10.89 -6.01 -8.16
CA GLU A 78 -11.83 -5.97 -9.27
C GLU A 78 -13.03 -5.08 -8.93
N LYS A 79 -13.46 -4.23 -9.87
CA LYS A 79 -14.63 -3.33 -9.71
C LYS A 79 -14.58 -2.47 -8.43
N GLY A 80 -13.38 -2.14 -7.94
CA GLY A 80 -13.17 -1.34 -6.74
C GLY A 80 -13.11 -2.12 -5.42
N PHE A 81 -13.19 -3.45 -5.46
CA PHE A 81 -13.14 -4.31 -4.27
C PHE A 81 -11.90 -5.21 -4.31
N ILE A 82 -11.25 -5.41 -3.16
CA ILE A 82 -10.23 -6.44 -3.01
C ILE A 82 -10.93 -7.80 -3.06
N VAL A 83 -10.67 -8.56 -4.12
CA VAL A 83 -11.21 -9.92 -4.34
C VAL A 83 -10.20 -11.01 -4.00
N ASN A 84 -8.92 -10.66 -3.86
CA ASN A 84 -7.85 -11.58 -3.47
C ASN A 84 -6.93 -10.95 -2.42
N TRP A 85 -7.18 -11.27 -1.15
CA TRP A 85 -6.41 -10.71 -0.03
C TRP A 85 -4.99 -11.27 0.06
N GLU A 86 -4.79 -12.51 -0.37
CA GLU A 86 -3.47 -13.14 -0.39
C GLU A 86 -2.51 -12.40 -1.33
N ALA A 87 -2.97 -12.09 -2.56
CA ALA A 87 -2.20 -11.29 -3.51
C ALA A 87 -2.02 -9.84 -3.05
N GLN A 88 -3.04 -9.23 -2.42
CA GLN A 88 -2.90 -7.87 -1.89
C GLN A 88 -1.84 -7.80 -0.78
N LYS A 89 -1.83 -8.81 0.11
CA LYS A 89 -0.85 -8.94 1.17
C LYS A 89 0.55 -9.16 0.60
N GLU A 90 0.71 -10.05 -0.37
CA GLU A 90 2.00 -10.32 -1.02
C GLU A 90 2.59 -9.06 -1.66
N ILE A 91 1.77 -8.24 -2.31
CA ILE A 91 2.21 -6.94 -2.86
C ILE A 91 2.62 -5.98 -1.74
N TRP A 92 1.88 -5.90 -0.63
CA TRP A 92 2.25 -5.03 0.49
C TRP A 92 3.53 -5.47 1.19
N ASP A 93 3.70 -6.78 1.41
CA ASP A 93 4.91 -7.34 2.01
C ASP A 93 6.14 -6.95 1.19
N HIS A 94 6.09 -7.18 -0.12
CA HIS A 94 7.17 -6.87 -1.06
C HIS A 94 7.52 -5.38 -1.13
N GLU A 95 6.52 -4.49 -1.04
CA GLU A 95 6.74 -3.05 -1.24
C GLU A 95 7.12 -2.29 0.04
N PHE A 96 6.71 -2.80 1.20
CA PHE A 96 6.82 -2.05 2.45
C PHE A 96 7.65 -2.75 3.54
N PHE A 97 7.90 -4.05 3.41
CA PHE A 97 8.51 -4.85 4.47
C PHE A 97 9.76 -5.63 4.05
N ASP A 98 9.95 -5.87 2.75
CA ASP A 98 11.21 -6.36 2.17
C ASP A 98 12.24 -5.23 1.99
#